data_AF-A0A933UJD0-F1
#
_entry.id   AF-A0A933UJD0-F1
#
_cell.length_a   1.000
_cell.length_b   1.000
_cell.length_c   1.000
_cell.angle_alpha   90.00
_cell.angle_beta   90.00
_cell.angle_gamma   90.00
#
_symmetry.space_group_name_H-M   'P 1'
#
loop_
_entity.id
_entity.type
_entity.pdbx_description
1 polymer ?
#
loop_
_entity_poly.entity_id
_entity_poly.type
_entity_poly.pdbx_seq_one_letter_code
_entity_poly.pdbx_strand_id
1 'polypeptide(L)'
;MHLLVGSTASDPGSRFRRGVVVITMVGAAWRAVMLVSKWRAPLAFGDAWYYSIQAINNADGRWFKEAGGSFELWGVLPGAEHPPLTSVLITPASLLPQPEFWQRATLTLIGIALIPLVALLGRAVGGRVAGLLAAALAAVYPNLWLSDSLVMSETVTVCMVVIVLLLALRHRDRFTWGTAAALGATIGLAGHARSELLMYAPLLAFVGLRSRPVRDWLARAGVVTIVALLTVTPWIAFNSSRFHTFVAMSTNEGSTWLGANCPPTYSGPAMGGWILDCLEDPSPPSGENTAERSARRRSATFTYMSDHATRVPLVVGARVLRAADLFGLSENVRADAAEERPRWAIWLGMVCWWLLAPLAAFGLWRMRPGVRWVMSVPVIGVLAVTVVFYGSHRLRAPLEPVVVVAAACALATMLRPWFVRRQWVEPQVSEPEPTQGEAAPLTA
;
A
#
# COMPACT_ATOMS: atom_id res chain seq x y z
N MET A 1 -19.93 16.90 53.06
CA MET A 1 -21.02 16.29 52.27
C MET A 1 -21.01 16.95 50.90
N HIS A 2 -20.57 16.20 49.89
CA HIS A 2 -20.55 16.50 48.45
C HIS A 2 -19.91 17.81 47.93
N LEU A 3 -18.58 17.87 47.99
CA LEU A 3 -17.76 18.45 46.93
C LEU A 3 -17.08 17.28 46.22
N LEU A 4 -17.43 17.05 44.94
CA LEU A 4 -16.63 16.35 43.91
C LEU A 4 -17.51 16.15 42.65
N VAL A 5 -17.90 17.25 42.01
CA VAL A 5 -18.23 17.23 40.56
C VAL A 5 -17.02 17.83 39.86
N GLY A 6 -15.95 17.04 39.80
CA GLY A 6 -14.73 17.37 39.07
C GLY A 6 -14.82 16.81 37.65
N SER A 7 -15.13 17.69 36.70
CA SER A 7 -14.52 17.72 35.36
C SER A 7 -14.28 16.37 34.66
N THR A 8 -15.24 15.92 33.85
CA THR A 8 -14.97 15.00 32.73
C THR A 8 -14.52 15.77 31.49
N ALA A 9 -13.52 16.65 31.62
CA ALA A 9 -12.80 17.18 30.46
C ALA A 9 -11.89 16.06 29.92
N SER A 10 -12.48 15.12 29.17
CA SER A 10 -11.75 14.00 28.58
C SER A 10 -10.53 14.49 27.80
N ASP A 11 -9.32 14.05 28.19
CA ASP A 11 -8.06 14.38 27.53
C ASP A 11 -8.22 14.28 26.00
N PRO A 12 -7.84 15.33 25.22
CA PRO A 12 -7.90 15.30 23.77
C PRO A 12 -7.18 14.09 23.12
N GLY A 13 -6.16 13.53 23.79
CA GLY A 13 -5.53 12.26 23.39
C GLY A 13 -6.49 11.07 23.51
N SER A 14 -7.26 11.01 24.60
CA SER A 14 -8.26 9.97 24.85
C SER A 14 -9.42 9.98 23.84
N ARG A 15 -9.84 11.16 23.34
CA ARG A 15 -10.88 11.28 22.31
C ARG A 15 -10.44 10.74 20.96
N PHE A 16 -9.22 11.09 20.53
CA PHE A 16 -8.64 10.56 19.28
C PHE A 16 -8.54 9.03 19.31
N ARG A 17 -8.00 8.48 20.42
CA ARG A 17 -7.88 7.02 20.58
C ARG A 17 -9.24 6.33 20.51
N ARG A 18 -10.24 6.83 21.24
CA ARG A 18 -11.61 6.30 21.20
C ARG A 18 -12.20 6.34 19.79
N GLY A 19 -12.07 7.47 19.08
CA GLY A 19 -12.54 7.61 17.70
C GLY A 19 -11.89 6.59 16.75
N VAL A 20 -10.56 6.43 16.83
CA VAL A 20 -9.85 5.43 16.02
C VAL A 20 -10.32 4.01 16.34
N VAL A 21 -10.53 3.67 17.61
CA VAL A 21 -11.02 2.34 18.02
C VAL A 21 -12.41 2.09 17.44
N VAL A 22 -13.34 3.04 17.55
CA VAL A 22 -14.69 2.90 16.98
C VAL A 22 -14.64 2.71 15.46
N ILE A 23 -13.88 3.56 14.75
CA ILE A 23 -13.73 3.45 13.29
C ILE A 23 -13.10 2.11 12.89
N THR A 24 -12.09 1.66 13.64
CA THR A 24 -11.44 0.37 13.41
C THR A 24 -12.40 -0.79 13.61
N MET A 25 -13.26 -0.76 14.65
CA MET A 25 -14.28 -1.79 14.86
C MET A 25 -15.30 -1.84 13.70
N VAL A 26 -15.74 -0.69 13.21
CA VAL A 26 -16.63 -0.63 12.04
C VAL A 26 -15.95 -1.19 10.79
N GLY A 27 -14.71 -0.77 10.53
CA GLY A 27 -13.92 -1.28 9.41
C GLY A 27 -13.59 -2.78 9.52
N ALA A 28 -13.42 -3.29 10.74
CA ALA A 28 -13.22 -4.70 11.03
C ALA A 28 -14.49 -5.52 10.79
N ALA A 29 -15.66 -5.04 11.22
CA ALA A 29 -16.93 -5.70 10.95
C ALA A 29 -17.16 -5.83 9.44
N TRP A 30 -16.91 -4.76 8.67
CA TRP A 30 -17.02 -4.78 7.22
C TRP A 30 -16.06 -5.80 6.57
N ARG A 31 -14.78 -5.78 6.95
CA ARG A 31 -13.78 -6.73 6.44
C ARG A 31 -14.09 -8.18 6.81
N ALA A 32 -14.65 -8.41 8.01
CA ALA A 32 -15.12 -9.72 8.42
C ALA A 32 -16.27 -10.22 7.54
N VAL A 33 -17.23 -9.35 7.18
CA VAL A 33 -18.30 -9.70 6.23
C VAL A 33 -17.70 -10.11 4.87
N MET A 34 -16.73 -9.35 4.35
CA MET A 34 -16.06 -9.69 3.10
C MET A 34 -15.29 -11.01 3.19
N LEU A 35 -14.58 -11.26 4.28
CA LEU A 35 -13.88 -12.53 4.54
C LEU A 35 -14.86 -13.71 4.58
N VAL A 36 -15.97 -13.58 5.31
CA VAL A 36 -17.00 -14.63 5.42
C VAL A 36 -17.69 -14.86 4.07
N SER A 37 -17.86 -13.83 3.24
CA SER A 37 -18.39 -13.98 1.88
C SER A 37 -17.52 -14.87 0.98
N LYS A 38 -16.25 -15.08 1.37
CA LYS A 38 -15.28 -15.96 0.70
C LYS A 38 -15.10 -17.30 1.40
N TRP A 39 -15.99 -17.65 2.34
CA TRP A 39 -15.96 -18.94 3.02
C TRP A 39 -16.06 -20.08 1.99
N ARG A 40 -15.05 -20.96 1.97
CA ARG A 40 -14.91 -22.07 0.99
C ARG A 40 -14.91 -21.67 -0.48
N ALA A 41 -14.77 -20.38 -0.80
CA ALA A 41 -14.62 -19.95 -2.19
C ALA A 41 -13.24 -20.38 -2.70
N PRO A 42 -13.15 -21.03 -3.88
CA PRO A 42 -11.86 -21.39 -4.47
C PRO A 42 -11.04 -20.12 -4.77
N LEU A 43 -9.72 -20.28 -4.85
CA LEU A 43 -8.83 -19.21 -5.28
C LEU A 43 -8.87 -19.06 -6.79
N ALA A 44 -8.87 -17.83 -7.27
CA ALA A 44 -8.69 -17.58 -8.70
C ALA A 44 -7.27 -17.96 -9.13
N PHE A 45 -7.16 -18.50 -10.35
CA PHE A 45 -5.88 -18.75 -10.97
C PHE A 45 -5.13 -17.42 -11.19
N GLY A 46 -3.85 -17.39 -10.82
CA GLY A 46 -3.02 -16.18 -10.80
C GLY A 46 -2.25 -16.02 -9.49
N ASP A 47 -1.96 -14.78 -9.11
CA ASP A 47 -1.15 -14.47 -7.93
C ASP A 47 -1.72 -15.04 -6.62
N ALA A 48 -3.05 -15.03 -6.45
CA ALA A 48 -3.69 -15.55 -5.24
C ALA A 48 -3.42 -17.04 -5.04
N TRP A 49 -3.53 -17.81 -6.11
CA TRP A 49 -3.19 -19.23 -6.15
C TRP A 49 -1.69 -19.45 -5.89
N TYR A 50 -0.82 -18.66 -6.52
CA TYR A 50 0.64 -18.74 -6.28
C TYR A 50 0.97 -18.51 -4.80
N TYR A 51 0.51 -17.42 -4.20
CA TYR A 51 0.83 -17.08 -2.81
C TYR A 51 0.35 -18.17 -1.85
N SER A 52 -0.85 -18.71 -2.09
CA SER A 52 -1.44 -19.78 -1.28
C SER A 52 -0.64 -21.08 -1.36
N ILE A 53 -0.35 -21.57 -2.57
CA ILE A 53 0.45 -22.79 -2.75
C ILE A 53 1.85 -22.61 -2.20
N GLN A 54 2.44 -21.43 -2.40
CA GLN A 54 3.77 -21.17 -1.87
C GLN A 54 3.79 -21.26 -0.35
N ALA A 55 2.75 -20.74 0.33
CA ALA A 55 2.62 -20.82 1.78
C ALA A 55 2.36 -22.23 2.29
N ILE A 56 1.55 -23.03 1.57
CA ILE A 56 1.34 -24.46 1.86
C ILE A 56 2.65 -25.24 1.73
N ASN A 57 3.37 -25.04 0.62
CA ASN A 57 4.68 -25.65 0.41
C ASN A 57 5.68 -25.26 1.53
N ASN A 58 5.71 -23.99 1.93
CA ASN A 58 6.55 -23.55 3.03
C ASN A 58 6.19 -24.23 4.36
N ALA A 59 4.88 -24.41 4.63
CA ALA A 59 4.38 -25.10 5.83
C ALA A 59 4.79 -26.58 5.86
N ASP A 60 4.86 -27.23 4.69
CA ASP A 60 5.34 -28.61 4.52
C ASP A 60 6.88 -28.73 4.53
N GLY A 61 7.61 -27.65 4.83
CA GLY A 61 9.07 -27.62 4.78
C GLY A 61 9.66 -27.55 3.36
N ARG A 62 8.81 -27.42 2.34
CA ARG A 62 9.16 -27.31 0.92
C ARG A 62 9.33 -25.85 0.50
N TRP A 63 10.23 -25.14 1.18
CA TRP A 63 10.42 -23.70 1.03
C TRP A 63 10.70 -23.24 -0.41
N PHE A 64 9.84 -22.35 -0.93
CA PHE A 64 10.04 -21.63 -2.21
C PHE A 64 10.29 -22.53 -3.43
N LYS A 65 9.57 -23.65 -3.50
CA LYS A 65 9.52 -24.53 -4.68
C LYS A 65 8.47 -24.03 -5.68
N GLU A 66 8.73 -24.19 -6.98
CA GLU A 66 7.85 -23.72 -8.06
C GLU A 66 6.42 -24.27 -7.90
N ALA A 67 5.44 -23.39 -7.98
CA ALA A 67 4.03 -23.74 -7.84
C ALA A 67 3.52 -24.37 -9.15
N GLY A 68 2.90 -25.55 -9.07
CA GLY A 68 2.28 -26.21 -10.24
C GLY A 68 3.22 -27.03 -11.14
N GLY A 69 4.51 -27.14 -10.81
CA GLY A 69 5.41 -28.04 -11.53
C GLY A 69 4.98 -29.50 -11.39
N SER A 70 4.94 -30.25 -12.51
CA SER A 70 4.71 -31.69 -12.51
C SER A 70 5.76 -32.37 -11.63
N PHE A 71 5.33 -32.85 -10.47
CA PHE A 71 6.18 -33.42 -9.40
C PHE A 71 6.96 -34.68 -9.87
N GLU A 72 6.59 -35.24 -11.02
CA GLU A 72 6.93 -36.61 -11.39
C GLU A 72 8.05 -36.77 -12.42
N LEU A 73 8.53 -35.73 -13.13
CA LEU A 73 9.48 -35.93 -14.24
C LEU A 73 10.88 -35.30 -14.12
N TRP A 74 11.06 -34.17 -13.42
CA TRP A 74 12.32 -33.39 -13.49
C TRP A 74 12.89 -32.91 -12.14
N GLY A 75 12.36 -33.41 -11.03
CA GLY A 75 12.67 -32.88 -9.71
C GLY A 75 12.00 -31.53 -9.45
N VAL A 76 12.05 -31.04 -8.20
CA VAL A 76 11.34 -29.83 -7.82
C VAL A 76 12.17 -28.58 -8.12
N LEU A 77 11.79 -27.84 -9.15
CA LEU A 77 12.45 -26.59 -9.55
C LEU A 77 12.28 -25.49 -8.49
N PRO A 78 13.27 -24.59 -8.34
CA PRO A 78 13.17 -23.45 -7.44
C PRO A 78 12.16 -22.41 -7.96
N GLY A 79 11.29 -21.93 -7.07
CA GLY A 79 10.37 -20.82 -7.28
C GLY A 79 10.90 -19.52 -6.66
N ALA A 80 10.72 -18.42 -7.38
CA ALA A 80 10.96 -17.06 -6.89
C ALA A 80 10.13 -16.02 -7.65
N GLU A 81 8.93 -16.39 -8.12
CA GLU A 81 8.11 -15.50 -8.96
C GLU A 81 7.72 -14.24 -8.16
N HIS A 82 7.43 -14.35 -6.88
CA HIS A 82 7.14 -13.18 -6.04
C HIS A 82 8.12 -13.05 -4.86
N PRO A 83 8.36 -11.80 -4.38
CA PRO A 83 9.06 -11.55 -3.12
C PRO A 83 8.39 -12.27 -1.93
N PRO A 84 9.16 -12.62 -0.88
CA PRO A 84 8.77 -13.69 0.04
C PRO A 84 7.79 -13.26 1.14
N LEU A 85 7.65 -11.96 1.45
CA LEU A 85 7.00 -11.51 2.69
C LEU A 85 5.55 -11.98 2.79
N THR A 86 4.76 -11.83 1.71
CA THR A 86 3.35 -12.21 1.71
C THR A 86 3.19 -13.71 1.97
N SER A 87 3.92 -14.56 1.23
CA SER A 87 3.89 -16.02 1.43
C SER A 87 4.34 -16.41 2.83
N VAL A 88 5.42 -15.80 3.34
CA VAL A 88 5.95 -16.08 4.68
C VAL A 88 4.95 -15.70 5.78
N LEU A 89 4.29 -14.55 5.65
CA LEU A 89 3.30 -14.08 6.64
C LEU A 89 2.10 -15.00 6.75
N ILE A 90 1.68 -15.63 5.63
CA ILE A 90 0.52 -16.52 5.59
C ILE A 90 0.91 -18.01 5.73
N THR A 91 2.21 -18.35 5.76
CA THR A 91 2.68 -19.74 6.03
C THR A 91 2.08 -20.33 7.31
N PRO A 92 2.06 -19.65 8.48
CA PRO A 92 1.51 -20.23 9.70
C PRO A 92 0.02 -20.58 9.58
N ALA A 93 -0.74 -19.79 8.82
CA ALA A 93 -2.15 -20.06 8.55
C ALA A 93 -2.37 -21.33 7.70
N SER A 94 -1.34 -21.72 6.95
CA SER A 94 -1.37 -22.91 6.07
C SER A 94 -1.20 -24.23 6.83
N LEU A 95 -0.87 -24.18 8.13
CA LEU A 95 -0.84 -25.34 9.02
C LEU A 95 -2.25 -25.75 9.48
N LEU A 96 -3.26 -24.91 9.25
CA LEU A 96 -4.64 -25.15 9.67
C LEU A 96 -5.46 -25.82 8.54
N PRO A 97 -6.52 -26.58 8.88
CA PRO A 97 -7.45 -27.09 7.89
C PRO A 97 -8.11 -25.95 7.10
N GLN A 98 -8.34 -26.16 5.80
CA GLN A 98 -8.83 -25.12 4.86
C GLN A 98 -7.90 -23.89 4.86
N PRO A 99 -6.63 -24.09 4.45
CA PRO A 99 -5.59 -23.07 4.59
C PRO A 99 -5.95 -21.75 3.90
N GLU A 100 -6.68 -21.79 2.78
CA GLU A 100 -7.08 -20.62 2.00
C GLU A 100 -7.91 -19.63 2.84
N PHE A 101 -8.81 -20.14 3.68
CA PHE A 101 -9.61 -19.29 4.56
C PHE A 101 -8.74 -18.59 5.60
N TRP A 102 -7.84 -19.31 6.25
CA TRP A 102 -6.97 -18.74 7.29
C TRP A 102 -5.91 -17.80 6.71
N GLN A 103 -5.40 -18.08 5.51
CA GLN A 103 -4.52 -17.16 4.78
C GLN A 103 -5.24 -15.84 4.48
N ARG A 104 -6.49 -15.89 3.97
CA ARG A 104 -7.34 -14.69 3.80
C ARG A 104 -7.59 -13.99 5.13
N ALA A 105 -7.84 -14.74 6.22
CA ALA A 105 -8.04 -14.17 7.55
C ALA A 105 -6.80 -13.42 8.07
N THR A 106 -5.59 -13.96 7.87
CA THR A 106 -4.33 -13.28 8.23
C THR A 106 -4.18 -11.95 7.48
N LEU A 107 -4.44 -11.92 6.17
CA LEU A 107 -4.38 -10.69 5.40
C LEU A 107 -5.48 -9.72 5.81
N THR A 108 -6.68 -10.22 6.12
CA THR A 108 -7.79 -9.41 6.65
C THR A 108 -7.40 -8.73 7.96
N LEU A 109 -6.72 -9.43 8.87
CA LEU A 109 -6.22 -8.84 10.12
C LEU A 109 -5.20 -7.73 9.87
N ILE A 110 -4.31 -7.90 8.88
CA ILE A 110 -3.36 -6.86 8.46
C ILE A 110 -4.12 -5.64 7.88
N GLY A 111 -5.14 -5.88 7.07
CA GLY A 111 -6.02 -4.85 6.53
C GLY A 111 -6.81 -4.09 7.61
N ILE A 112 -7.20 -4.75 8.70
CA ILE A 112 -7.79 -4.10 9.88
C ILE A 112 -6.75 -3.23 10.59
N ALA A 113 -5.53 -3.75 10.77
CA ALA A 113 -4.42 -3.02 11.41
C ALA A 113 -3.97 -1.80 10.60
N LEU A 114 -4.22 -1.76 9.28
CA LEU A 114 -3.95 -0.60 8.44
C LEU A 114 -4.75 0.64 8.87
N ILE A 115 -6.00 0.49 9.33
CA ILE A 115 -6.89 1.61 9.70
C ILE A 115 -6.25 2.52 10.77
N PRO A 116 -5.82 2.02 11.94
CA PRO A 116 -5.15 2.85 12.93
C PRO A 116 -3.80 3.38 12.45
N LEU A 117 -3.05 2.66 11.59
CA LEU A 117 -1.80 3.16 11.02
C LEU A 117 -2.03 4.37 10.11
N VAL A 118 -3.05 4.33 9.25
CA VAL A 118 -3.47 5.46 8.41
C VAL A 118 -3.95 6.62 9.28
N ALA A 119 -4.64 6.35 10.39
CA ALA A 119 -5.03 7.37 11.36
C ALA A 119 -3.82 8.09 11.97
N LEU A 120 -2.78 7.34 12.33
CA LEU A 120 -1.53 7.88 12.86
C LEU A 120 -0.79 8.72 11.82
N LEU A 121 -0.73 8.25 10.56
CA LEU A 121 -0.13 9.00 9.47
C LEU A 121 -0.87 10.30 9.18
N GLY A 122 -2.21 10.25 9.08
CA GLY A 122 -3.05 11.42 8.93
C GLY A 122 -2.90 12.40 10.09
N ARG A 123 -2.77 11.91 11.32
CA ARG A 123 -2.49 12.74 12.50
C ARG A 123 -1.12 13.41 12.44
N ALA A 124 -0.09 12.69 11.99
CA ALA A 124 1.26 13.22 11.86
C ALA A 124 1.34 14.34 10.81
N VAL A 125 0.55 14.23 9.73
CA VAL A 125 0.58 15.16 8.60
C VAL A 125 -0.37 16.36 8.80
N GLY A 126 -1.61 16.11 9.20
CA GLY A 126 -2.70 17.11 9.22
C GLY A 126 -3.39 17.29 10.58
N GLY A 127 -2.86 16.68 11.65
CA GLY A 127 -3.42 16.77 12.99
C GLY A 127 -4.62 15.85 13.25
N ARG A 128 -5.26 16.00 14.42
CA ARG A 128 -6.23 15.02 14.94
C ARG A 128 -7.43 14.78 14.02
N VAL A 129 -8.02 15.84 13.46
CA VAL A 129 -9.20 15.75 12.58
C VAL A 129 -8.83 15.02 11.28
N ALA A 130 -7.71 15.38 10.66
CA ALA A 130 -7.21 14.68 9.48
C ALA A 130 -6.93 13.20 9.76
N GLY A 131 -6.39 12.86 10.93
CA GLY A 131 -6.20 11.45 11.34
C GLY A 131 -7.51 10.67 11.46
N LEU A 132 -8.56 11.25 12.06
CA LEU A 132 -9.87 10.58 12.17
C LEU A 132 -10.56 10.45 10.79
N LEU A 133 -10.49 11.49 9.96
CA LEU A 133 -11.01 11.43 8.59
C LEU A 133 -10.25 10.40 7.73
N ALA A 134 -8.92 10.34 7.85
CA ALA A 134 -8.11 9.35 7.15
C ALA A 134 -8.46 7.92 7.60
N ALA A 135 -8.69 7.71 8.90
CA ALA A 135 -9.16 6.42 9.42
C ALA A 135 -10.53 6.05 8.85
N ALA A 136 -11.48 7.00 8.85
CA ALA A 136 -12.83 6.78 8.34
C ALA A 136 -12.82 6.43 6.85
N LEU A 137 -12.07 7.19 6.05
CA LEU A 137 -11.87 6.90 4.64
C LEU A 137 -11.20 5.53 4.44
N ALA A 138 -10.15 5.20 5.19
CA ALA A 138 -9.48 3.90 5.08
C ALA A 138 -10.38 2.70 5.47
N ALA A 139 -11.34 2.92 6.37
CA ALA A 139 -12.28 1.89 6.77
C ALA A 139 -13.24 1.52 5.63
N VAL A 140 -13.69 2.50 4.83
CA VAL A 140 -14.78 2.33 3.84
C VAL A 140 -14.33 2.34 2.38
N TYR A 141 -13.13 2.85 2.07
CA TYR A 141 -12.66 3.02 0.70
C TYR A 141 -12.28 1.68 0.03
N PRO A 142 -12.96 1.28 -1.07
CA PRO A 142 -12.76 -0.05 -1.68
C PRO A 142 -11.34 -0.39 -2.07
N ASN A 143 -10.58 0.57 -2.60
CA ASN A 143 -9.23 0.31 -3.11
C ASN A 143 -8.24 -0.04 -1.98
N LEU A 144 -8.63 0.12 -0.71
CA LEU A 144 -7.87 -0.36 0.44
C LEU A 144 -8.39 -1.70 1.00
N TRP A 145 -9.72 -1.94 1.03
CA TRP A 145 -10.25 -3.16 1.65
C TRP A 145 -10.51 -4.32 0.67
N LEU A 146 -10.57 -4.07 -0.64
CA LEU A 146 -10.84 -5.10 -1.65
C LEU A 146 -9.84 -6.26 -1.63
N SER A 147 -8.57 -5.96 -1.33
CA SER A 147 -7.51 -6.96 -1.28
C SER A 147 -7.43 -7.69 0.07
N ASP A 148 -8.10 -7.20 1.11
CA ASP A 148 -7.96 -7.70 2.49
C ASP A 148 -8.50 -9.13 2.64
N SER A 149 -9.55 -9.48 1.90
CA SER A 149 -10.15 -10.82 1.89
C SER A 149 -9.58 -11.73 0.79
N LEU A 150 -8.52 -11.30 0.08
CA LEU A 150 -7.88 -12.03 -1.01
C LEU A 150 -6.48 -12.46 -0.59
N VAL A 151 -5.95 -13.54 -1.16
CA VAL A 151 -4.59 -14.03 -0.87
C VAL A 151 -3.57 -13.27 -1.71
N MET A 152 -3.50 -11.94 -1.53
CA MET A 152 -2.71 -11.06 -2.41
C MET A 152 -1.73 -10.16 -1.64
N SER A 153 -0.72 -9.64 -2.33
CA SER A 153 0.34 -8.84 -1.71
C SER A 153 -0.04 -7.38 -1.44
N GLU A 154 -1.13 -6.87 -2.00
CA GLU A 154 -1.50 -5.45 -1.87
C GLU A 154 -1.73 -5.06 -0.41
N THR A 155 -2.39 -5.90 0.37
CA THR A 155 -2.71 -5.61 1.78
C THR A 155 -1.43 -5.41 2.61
N VAL A 156 -0.45 -6.30 2.42
CA VAL A 156 0.87 -6.19 3.07
C VAL A 156 1.63 -4.97 2.55
N THR A 157 1.59 -4.74 1.24
CA THR A 157 2.24 -3.61 0.56
C THR A 157 1.75 -2.28 1.12
N VAL A 158 0.44 -2.06 1.15
CA VAL A 158 -0.21 -0.83 1.61
C VAL A 158 0.15 -0.57 3.08
N CYS A 159 0.14 -1.61 3.92
CA CYS A 159 0.57 -1.52 5.32
C CYS A 159 2.05 -1.10 5.43
N MET A 160 2.95 -1.76 4.69
CA MET A 160 4.37 -1.42 4.67
C MET A 160 4.62 0.01 4.17
N VAL A 161 3.90 0.48 3.15
CA VAL A 161 4.00 1.86 2.68
C VAL A 161 3.67 2.85 3.79
N VAL A 162 2.58 2.63 4.55
CA VAL A 162 2.21 3.52 5.66
C VAL A 162 3.29 3.53 6.75
N ILE A 163 3.87 2.38 7.09
CA ILE A 163 4.96 2.29 8.06
C ILE A 163 6.22 3.00 7.56
N VAL A 164 6.58 2.83 6.28
CA VAL A 164 7.69 3.56 5.66
C VAL A 164 7.46 5.07 5.73
N LEU A 165 6.26 5.55 5.41
CA LEU A 165 5.95 6.98 5.49
C LEU A 165 6.02 7.52 6.92
N LEU A 166 5.49 6.78 7.90
CA LEU A 166 5.59 7.13 9.32
C LEU A 166 7.04 7.22 9.79
N LEU A 167 7.88 6.25 9.42
CA LEU A 167 9.31 6.25 9.75
C LEU A 167 10.10 7.29 8.98
N ALA A 168 9.72 7.60 7.74
CA ALA A 168 10.32 8.68 6.96
C ALA A 168 10.05 10.05 7.60
N LEU A 169 8.81 10.30 8.06
CA LEU A 169 8.47 11.50 8.83
C LEU A 169 9.22 11.54 10.18
N ARG A 170 9.31 10.42 10.89
CA ARG A 170 10.06 10.33 12.15
C ARG A 170 11.56 10.57 11.94
N HIS A 171 12.15 10.02 10.88
CA HIS A 171 13.56 10.22 10.54
C HIS A 171 13.83 11.66 10.12
N ARG A 172 12.92 12.29 9.37
CA ARG A 172 12.99 13.72 9.05
C ARG A 172 13.07 14.58 10.32
N ASP A 173 12.22 14.30 11.30
CA ASP A 173 12.12 15.10 12.53
C ASP A 173 13.29 14.87 13.49
N ARG A 174 13.69 13.61 13.69
CA ARG A 174 14.73 13.23 14.66
C ARG A 174 16.14 13.19 14.05
N PHE A 175 16.26 12.79 12.79
CA PHE A 175 17.49 12.74 12.00
C PHE A 175 18.66 12.00 12.66
N THR A 176 18.36 10.86 13.27
CA THR A 176 19.34 10.01 13.98
C THR A 176 19.73 8.78 13.17
N TRP A 177 20.89 8.17 13.49
CA TRP A 177 21.31 6.89 12.91
C TRP A 177 20.28 5.77 13.11
N GLY A 178 19.70 5.69 14.31
CA GLY A 178 18.68 4.67 14.62
C GLY A 178 17.40 4.83 13.77
N THR A 179 16.97 6.07 13.50
CA THR A 179 15.80 6.30 12.62
C THR A 179 16.13 6.05 11.15
N ALA A 180 17.37 6.30 10.71
CA ALA A 180 17.85 5.93 9.38
C ALA A 180 17.87 4.39 9.20
N ALA A 181 18.43 3.67 10.17
CA ALA A 181 18.48 2.21 10.15
C ALA A 181 17.07 1.60 10.17
N ALA A 182 16.17 2.09 11.03
CA ALA A 182 14.78 1.63 11.07
C ALA A 182 14.04 1.87 9.74
N LEU A 183 14.26 3.03 9.11
CA LEU A 183 13.70 3.34 7.80
C LEU A 183 14.25 2.39 6.72
N GLY A 184 15.57 2.18 6.67
CA GLY A 184 16.21 1.24 5.74
C GLY A 184 15.68 -0.18 5.90
N ALA A 185 15.61 -0.68 7.14
CA ALA A 185 15.10 -2.02 7.42
C ALA A 185 13.64 -2.18 6.96
N THR A 186 12.81 -1.16 7.19
CA THR A 186 11.41 -1.18 6.76
C THR A 186 11.27 -1.10 5.24
N ILE A 187 12.11 -0.33 4.55
CA ILE A 187 12.13 -0.30 3.08
C ILE A 187 12.56 -1.66 2.51
N GLY A 188 13.57 -2.30 3.10
CA GLY A 188 13.98 -3.64 2.70
C GLY A 188 12.87 -4.68 2.93
N LEU A 189 12.18 -4.61 4.08
CA LEU A 189 11.02 -5.46 4.36
C LEU A 189 9.86 -5.19 3.39
N ALA A 190 9.60 -3.93 3.04
CA ALA A 190 8.64 -3.55 2.02
C ALA A 190 9.01 -4.11 0.65
N GLY A 191 10.31 -4.14 0.31
CA GLY A 191 10.86 -4.81 -0.86
C GLY A 191 10.53 -6.30 -0.91
N HIS A 192 10.47 -6.97 0.24
CA HIS A 192 10.03 -8.37 0.34
C HIS A 192 8.53 -8.55 0.15
N ALA A 193 7.70 -7.50 0.26
CA ALA A 193 6.30 -7.57 -0.19
C ALA A 193 6.22 -7.40 -1.71
N ARG A 194 6.87 -6.33 -2.21
CA ARG A 194 6.87 -5.89 -3.60
C ARG A 194 8.18 -5.20 -3.92
N SER A 195 8.91 -5.70 -4.90
CA SER A 195 10.30 -5.33 -5.17
C SER A 195 10.48 -3.87 -5.58
N GLU A 196 9.47 -3.28 -6.21
CA GLU A 196 9.45 -1.87 -6.61
C GLU A 196 9.53 -0.91 -5.41
N LEU A 197 9.11 -1.34 -4.21
CA LEU A 197 9.17 -0.48 -3.02
C LEU A 197 10.60 -0.19 -2.57
N LEU A 198 11.59 -0.97 -3.03
CA LEU A 198 13.01 -0.66 -2.81
C LEU A 198 13.42 0.68 -3.42
N MET A 199 12.71 1.17 -4.45
CA MET A 199 12.96 2.49 -5.02
C MET A 199 12.67 3.64 -4.04
N TYR A 200 11.97 3.38 -2.94
CA TYR A 200 11.71 4.39 -1.93
C TYR A 200 12.99 4.85 -1.25
N ALA A 201 14.03 4.02 -1.15
CA ALA A 201 15.33 4.42 -0.60
C ALA A 201 15.95 5.59 -1.40
N PRO A 202 16.23 5.48 -2.71
CA PRO A 202 16.76 6.60 -3.49
C PRO A 202 15.79 7.78 -3.62
N LEU A 203 14.47 7.56 -3.67
CA LEU A 203 13.49 8.65 -3.74
C LEU A 203 13.43 9.47 -2.44
N LEU A 204 13.34 8.82 -1.29
CA LEU A 204 13.38 9.48 0.02
C LEU A 204 14.74 10.13 0.25
N ALA A 205 15.79 9.52 -0.29
CA ALA A 205 17.10 10.11 -0.24
C ALA A 205 17.09 11.47 -0.96
N PHE A 206 16.69 11.51 -2.24
CA PHE A 206 16.63 12.75 -3.02
C PHE A 206 15.81 13.87 -2.33
N VAL A 207 14.70 13.52 -1.68
CA VAL A 207 13.85 14.47 -0.95
C VAL A 207 14.54 15.11 0.26
N GLY A 208 15.41 14.39 0.97
CA GLY A 208 16.05 14.86 2.19
C GLY A 208 17.17 15.88 1.99
N LEU A 209 17.74 15.98 0.79
CA LEU A 209 18.86 16.86 0.43
C LEU A 209 18.62 18.35 0.74
N ARG A 210 17.36 18.80 0.69
CA ARG A 210 17.03 20.24 0.83
C ARG A 210 16.98 20.77 2.25
N SER A 211 17.10 19.90 3.26
CA SER A 211 16.82 20.28 4.66
C SER A 211 18.03 20.23 5.59
N ARG A 212 19.19 19.74 5.13
CA ARG A 212 20.37 19.44 5.97
C ARG A 212 21.67 19.63 5.19
N PRO A 213 22.83 19.79 5.85
CA PRO A 213 24.12 19.77 5.18
C PRO A 213 24.30 18.47 4.37
N VAL A 214 24.82 18.59 3.15
CA VAL A 214 24.91 17.49 2.17
C VAL A 214 25.68 16.28 2.73
N ARG A 215 26.81 16.51 3.40
CA ARG A 215 27.64 15.44 4.00
C ARG A 215 26.86 14.63 5.04
N ASP A 216 26.20 15.33 5.95
CA ASP A 216 25.40 14.71 7.00
C ASP A 216 24.26 13.89 6.41
N TRP A 217 23.59 14.47 5.42
CA TRP A 217 22.49 13.82 4.72
C TRP A 217 22.94 12.57 3.95
N LEU A 218 24.05 12.65 3.20
CA LEU A 218 24.62 11.52 2.47
C LEU A 218 24.97 10.36 3.41
N ALA A 219 25.48 10.65 4.60
CA ALA A 219 25.78 9.62 5.58
C ALA A 219 24.51 8.87 6.05
N ARG A 220 23.40 9.57 6.31
CA ARG A 220 22.13 8.93 6.71
C ARG A 220 21.47 8.20 5.54
N ALA A 221 21.53 8.77 4.34
CA ALA A 221 21.07 8.11 3.12
C ALA A 221 21.85 6.81 2.86
N GLY A 222 23.17 6.83 3.06
CA GLY A 222 24.02 5.64 3.02
C GLY A 222 23.55 4.56 3.99
N VAL A 223 23.23 4.93 5.24
CA VAL A 223 22.70 3.97 6.24
C VAL A 223 21.35 3.39 5.81
N VAL A 224 20.42 4.23 5.35
CA VAL A 224 19.12 3.77 4.85
C VAL A 224 19.32 2.74 3.74
N THR A 225 20.16 3.06 2.75
CA THR A 225 20.45 2.18 1.61
C THR A 225 21.14 0.89 2.06
N ILE A 226 22.20 0.97 2.87
CA ILE A 226 22.94 -0.21 3.35
C ILE A 226 22.02 -1.14 4.13
N VAL A 227 21.22 -0.60 5.06
CA VAL A 227 20.32 -1.44 5.88
C VAL A 227 19.18 -2.02 5.03
N ALA A 228 18.64 -1.28 4.05
CA ALA A 228 17.67 -1.82 3.11
C ALA A 228 18.25 -2.99 2.29
N LEU A 229 19.47 -2.84 1.77
CA LEU A 229 20.18 -3.89 1.05
C LEU A 229 20.42 -5.11 1.94
N LEU A 230 20.97 -4.91 3.15
CA LEU A 230 21.18 -5.99 4.12
C LEU A 230 19.90 -6.76 4.46
N THR A 231 18.75 -6.08 4.47
CA THR A 231 17.46 -6.72 4.75
C THR A 231 17.00 -7.60 3.60
N VAL A 232 17.31 -7.26 2.34
CA VAL A 232 16.96 -8.08 1.17
C VAL A 232 17.99 -9.15 0.84
N THR A 233 19.24 -8.97 1.27
CA THR A 233 20.35 -9.90 1.01
C THR A 233 20.03 -11.37 1.31
N PRO A 234 19.39 -11.75 2.44
CA PRO A 234 19.11 -13.16 2.72
C PRO A 234 18.28 -13.84 1.62
N TRP A 235 17.28 -13.13 1.06
CA TRP A 235 16.46 -13.63 -0.04
C TRP A 235 17.25 -13.74 -1.34
N ILE A 236 18.02 -12.70 -1.68
CA ILE A 236 18.89 -12.68 -2.87
C ILE A 236 19.88 -13.85 -2.82
N ALA A 237 20.53 -14.05 -1.67
CA ALA A 237 21.51 -15.13 -1.47
C ALA A 237 20.84 -16.50 -1.53
N PHE A 238 19.67 -16.66 -0.90
CA PHE A 238 18.90 -17.90 -0.93
C PHE A 238 18.41 -18.27 -2.34
N ASN A 239 18.07 -17.30 -3.18
CA ASN A 239 17.70 -17.57 -4.56
C ASN A 239 18.91 -17.85 -5.43
N SER A 240 19.93 -16.99 -5.35
CA SER A 240 21.12 -17.11 -6.20
C SER A 240 21.84 -18.45 -6.01
N SER A 241 21.81 -19.03 -4.81
CA SER A 241 22.37 -20.35 -4.54
C SER A 241 21.57 -21.50 -5.18
N ARG A 242 20.25 -21.37 -5.34
CA ARG A 242 19.36 -22.41 -5.89
C ARG A 242 19.21 -22.33 -7.41
N PHE A 243 19.22 -21.12 -7.95
CA PHE A 243 19.10 -20.87 -9.39
C PHE A 243 20.45 -20.94 -10.13
N HIS A 244 21.57 -20.93 -9.40
CA HIS A 244 22.93 -20.85 -9.96
C HIS A 244 23.14 -19.65 -10.92
N THR A 245 22.31 -18.61 -10.77
CA THR A 245 22.39 -17.33 -11.47
C THR A 245 21.90 -16.22 -10.54
N PHE A 246 22.27 -14.98 -10.84
CA PHE A 246 21.84 -13.84 -10.03
C PHE A 246 20.34 -13.57 -10.22
N VAL A 247 19.56 -13.85 -9.18
CA VAL A 247 18.14 -13.51 -9.09
C VAL A 247 17.99 -12.42 -8.04
N ALA A 248 17.58 -11.22 -8.47
CA ALA A 248 17.47 -10.07 -7.58
C ALA A 248 16.33 -10.26 -6.56
N MET A 249 15.08 -9.96 -6.91
CA MET A 249 13.96 -10.03 -5.96
C MET A 249 12.84 -10.98 -6.38
N SER A 250 12.70 -11.19 -7.67
CA SER A 250 11.60 -11.90 -8.31
C SER A 250 12.11 -12.47 -9.63
N THR A 251 11.45 -13.51 -10.14
CA THR A 251 11.56 -14.01 -11.52
C THR A 251 10.31 -13.70 -12.35
N ASN A 252 9.35 -12.97 -11.79
CA ASN A 252 8.11 -12.58 -12.47
C ASN A 252 8.28 -11.31 -13.30
N GLU A 253 9.44 -10.65 -13.29
CA GLU A 253 9.67 -9.48 -14.14
C GLU A 253 9.55 -9.83 -15.62
N GLY A 254 10.01 -11.03 -16.06
CA GLY A 254 9.88 -11.45 -17.46
C GLY A 254 8.42 -11.59 -17.90
N SER A 255 7.57 -12.17 -17.06
CA SER A 255 6.12 -12.25 -17.30
C SER A 255 5.47 -10.86 -17.28
N THR A 256 5.92 -9.99 -16.38
CA THR A 256 5.45 -8.60 -16.30
C THR A 256 5.78 -7.84 -17.58
N TRP A 257 7.00 -7.99 -18.08
CA TRP A 257 7.45 -7.39 -19.34
C TRP A 257 6.65 -7.91 -20.53
N LEU A 258 6.56 -9.23 -20.69
CA LEU A 258 5.93 -9.84 -21.87
C LEU A 258 4.42 -9.57 -21.92
N GLY A 259 3.71 -9.80 -20.81
CA GLY A 259 2.27 -9.57 -20.76
C GLY A 259 1.88 -8.10 -20.92
N ALA A 260 2.79 -7.16 -20.64
CA ALA A 260 2.57 -5.73 -20.84
C ALA A 260 3.02 -5.23 -22.23
N ASN A 261 3.79 -6.02 -22.98
CA ASN A 261 4.36 -5.62 -24.26
C ASN A 261 4.19 -6.72 -25.31
N CYS A 262 2.92 -6.97 -25.66
CA CYS A 262 2.49 -7.89 -26.70
C CYS A 262 1.46 -7.21 -27.62
N PRO A 263 1.07 -7.82 -28.76
CA PRO A 263 0.14 -7.19 -29.72
C PRO A 263 -1.16 -6.64 -29.12
N PRO A 264 -1.85 -7.37 -28.21
CA PRO A 264 -3.06 -6.85 -27.55
C PRO A 264 -2.83 -5.66 -26.61
N THR A 265 -1.62 -5.46 -26.07
CA THR A 265 -1.32 -4.34 -25.17
C THR A 265 -0.67 -3.15 -25.87
N TYR A 266 -0.41 -3.26 -27.16
CA TYR A 266 0.10 -2.19 -28.03
C TYR A 266 -0.98 -1.57 -28.91
N SER A 267 -2.17 -2.18 -28.97
CA SER A 267 -3.30 -1.74 -29.78
C SER A 267 -4.63 -2.13 -29.15
N GLY A 268 -5.73 -1.53 -29.60
CA GLY A 268 -7.07 -1.90 -29.16
C GLY A 268 -7.40 -1.54 -27.69
N PRO A 269 -8.47 -2.14 -27.13
CA PRO A 269 -9.00 -1.78 -25.81
C PRO A 269 -8.09 -2.14 -24.62
N ALA A 270 -7.19 -3.12 -24.80
CA ALA A 270 -6.24 -3.58 -23.78
C ALA A 270 -4.91 -2.80 -23.82
N MET A 271 -4.77 -1.81 -24.70
CA MET A 271 -3.56 -0.99 -24.83
C MET A 271 -3.10 -0.44 -23.48
N GLY A 272 -1.82 -0.58 -23.16
CA GLY A 272 -1.24 -0.13 -21.89
C GLY A 272 -1.64 -0.96 -20.66
N GLY A 273 -2.36 -2.06 -20.83
CA GLY A 273 -2.67 -3.04 -19.79
C GLY A 273 -1.65 -4.20 -19.74
N TRP A 274 -2.08 -5.30 -19.12
CA TRP A 274 -1.34 -6.56 -19.06
C TRP A 274 -2.30 -7.72 -19.33
N ILE A 275 -1.90 -8.66 -20.19
CA ILE A 275 -2.74 -9.79 -20.63
C ILE A 275 -2.03 -11.11 -20.32
N LEU A 276 -2.73 -12.02 -19.63
CA LEU A 276 -2.23 -13.34 -19.26
C LEU A 276 -1.94 -14.21 -20.48
N ASP A 277 -2.83 -14.20 -21.49
CA ASP A 277 -2.72 -15.01 -22.71
C ASP A 277 -1.42 -14.75 -23.48
N CYS A 278 -0.80 -13.58 -23.31
CA CYS A 278 0.50 -13.26 -23.91
C CYS A 278 1.66 -14.07 -23.31
N LEU A 279 1.43 -14.78 -22.20
CA LEU A 279 2.42 -15.64 -21.55
C LEU A 279 2.36 -17.09 -22.02
N GLU A 280 1.32 -17.47 -22.77
CA GLU A 280 1.15 -18.82 -23.28
C GLU A 280 2.29 -19.14 -24.25
N ASP A 281 2.94 -20.26 -23.97
CA ASP A 281 4.01 -20.79 -24.80
C ASP A 281 3.58 -22.22 -25.20
N PRO A 282 3.24 -22.45 -26.48
CA PRO A 282 2.77 -23.75 -26.94
C PRO A 282 3.87 -24.81 -26.97
N SER A 283 5.14 -24.42 -26.81
CA SER A 283 6.28 -25.35 -26.83
C SER A 283 7.36 -24.89 -25.85
N PRO A 284 7.06 -24.90 -24.52
CA PRO A 284 8.01 -24.44 -23.53
C PRO A 284 9.22 -25.37 -23.50
N PRO A 285 10.45 -24.84 -23.35
CA PRO A 285 11.64 -25.68 -23.25
C PRO A 285 11.54 -26.63 -22.04
N SER A 286 11.83 -27.92 -22.27
CA SER A 286 11.80 -28.92 -21.20
C SER A 286 12.84 -28.61 -20.12
N GLY A 287 12.42 -28.59 -18.86
CA GLY A 287 13.30 -28.35 -17.71
C GLY A 287 13.66 -26.87 -17.46
N GLU A 288 13.06 -25.92 -18.19
CA GLU A 288 13.29 -24.49 -17.99
C GLU A 288 12.82 -24.04 -16.61
N ASN A 289 13.74 -23.45 -15.82
CA ASN A 289 13.38 -22.90 -14.51
C ASN A 289 12.79 -21.49 -14.61
N THR A 290 12.19 -20.99 -13.51
CA THR A 290 11.53 -19.67 -13.51
C THR A 290 12.46 -18.49 -13.87
N ALA A 291 13.77 -18.57 -13.58
CA ALA A 291 14.73 -17.53 -13.91
C ALA A 291 15.10 -17.51 -15.40
N GLU A 292 15.29 -18.69 -15.99
CA GLU A 292 15.50 -18.84 -17.45
C GLU A 292 14.28 -18.37 -18.23
N ARG A 293 13.09 -18.80 -17.79
CA ARG A 293 11.80 -18.37 -18.34
C ARG A 293 11.63 -16.85 -18.28
N SER A 294 11.99 -16.23 -17.15
CA SER A 294 11.99 -14.77 -17.01
C SER A 294 12.91 -14.09 -18.02
N ALA A 295 14.15 -14.57 -18.14
CA ALA A 295 15.14 -14.00 -19.04
C ALA A 295 14.70 -14.09 -20.50
N ARG A 296 14.17 -15.25 -20.93
CA ARG A 296 13.64 -15.45 -22.28
C ARG A 296 12.48 -14.52 -22.60
N ARG A 297 11.47 -14.44 -21.71
CA ARG A 297 10.31 -13.54 -21.86
C ARG A 297 10.73 -12.07 -21.93
N ARG A 298 11.70 -11.66 -21.11
CA ARG A 298 12.26 -10.31 -21.12
C ARG A 298 12.98 -9.99 -22.44
N SER A 299 13.79 -10.90 -22.94
CA SER A 299 14.47 -10.72 -24.23
C SER A 299 13.49 -10.58 -25.39
N ALA A 300 12.47 -11.45 -25.46
CA ALA A 300 11.41 -11.36 -26.47
C ALA A 300 10.66 -10.02 -26.39
N THR A 301 10.40 -9.54 -25.17
CA THR A 301 9.79 -8.23 -24.93
C THR A 301 10.62 -7.10 -25.50
N PHE A 302 11.92 -7.05 -25.24
CA PHE A 302 12.76 -5.94 -25.72
C PHE A 302 12.87 -5.90 -27.23
N THR A 303 12.90 -7.06 -27.90
CA THR A 303 12.80 -7.13 -29.36
C THR A 303 11.49 -6.52 -29.84
N TYR A 304 10.35 -6.96 -29.28
CA TYR A 304 9.03 -6.45 -29.64
C TYR A 304 8.90 -4.93 -29.42
N MET A 305 9.39 -4.42 -28.29
CA MET A 305 9.38 -2.98 -27.98
C MET A 305 10.22 -2.18 -28.99
N SER A 306 11.36 -2.72 -29.40
CA SER A 306 12.27 -2.08 -30.36
C SER A 306 11.63 -2.01 -31.75
N ASP A 307 11.01 -3.10 -32.20
CA ASP A 307 10.28 -3.17 -33.47
C ASP A 307 9.07 -2.22 -33.52
N HIS A 308 8.55 -1.82 -32.34
CA HIS A 308 7.39 -0.94 -32.18
C HIS A 308 7.73 0.38 -31.47
N ALA A 309 8.97 0.85 -31.55
CA ALA A 309 9.43 2.02 -30.79
C ALA A 309 8.56 3.28 -30.97
N THR A 310 8.00 3.49 -32.17
CA THR A 310 7.12 4.63 -32.48
C THR A 310 5.78 4.59 -31.74
N ARG A 311 5.33 3.42 -31.30
CA ARG A 311 4.08 3.23 -30.53
C ARG A 311 4.27 3.43 -29.04
N VAL A 312 5.50 3.31 -28.52
CA VAL A 312 5.78 3.34 -27.07
C VAL A 312 5.22 4.60 -26.39
N PRO A 313 5.35 5.83 -26.93
CA PRO A 313 4.78 7.02 -26.28
C PRO A 313 3.25 6.96 -26.13
N LEU A 314 2.56 6.43 -27.14
CA LEU A 314 1.10 6.24 -27.11
C LEU A 314 0.71 5.20 -26.05
N VAL A 315 1.43 4.07 -26.01
CA VAL A 315 1.21 3.01 -25.02
C VAL A 315 1.45 3.54 -23.61
N VAL A 316 2.50 4.32 -23.37
CA VAL A 316 2.77 4.96 -22.08
C VAL A 316 1.64 5.92 -21.67
N GLY A 317 1.12 6.71 -22.61
CA GLY A 317 -0.07 7.54 -22.38
C GLY A 317 -1.28 6.71 -21.94
N ALA A 318 -1.52 5.58 -22.62
CA ALA A 318 -2.57 4.65 -22.24
C ALA A 318 -2.33 4.03 -20.85
N ARG A 319 -1.10 3.66 -20.50
CA ARG A 319 -0.75 3.14 -19.16
C ARG A 319 -1.13 4.14 -18.06
N VAL A 320 -0.76 5.41 -18.22
CA VAL A 320 -1.09 6.47 -17.25
C VAL A 320 -2.60 6.66 -17.13
N LEU A 321 -3.32 6.72 -18.25
CA LEU A 321 -4.78 6.86 -18.24
C LEU A 321 -5.48 5.64 -17.63
N ARG A 322 -4.97 4.42 -17.82
CA ARG A 322 -5.48 3.21 -17.16
C ARG A 322 -5.27 3.22 -15.66
N ALA A 323 -4.07 3.60 -15.21
CA ALA A 323 -3.77 3.72 -13.79
C ALA A 323 -4.64 4.81 -13.12
N ALA A 324 -5.07 5.83 -13.87
CA ALA A 324 -6.01 6.84 -13.41
C ALA A 324 -7.50 6.42 -13.49
N ASP A 325 -7.80 5.20 -13.97
CA ASP A 325 -9.15 4.75 -14.31
C ASP A 325 -9.86 5.72 -15.27
N LEU A 326 -9.20 6.11 -16.36
CA LEU A 326 -9.75 7.00 -17.42
C LEU A 326 -9.74 6.37 -18.81
N PHE A 327 -9.07 5.22 -18.96
CA PHE A 327 -9.00 4.45 -20.21
C PHE A 327 -9.09 2.96 -19.91
N GLY A 328 -9.63 2.16 -20.83
CA GLY A 328 -9.66 0.70 -20.69
C GLY A 328 -10.47 0.17 -19.51
N LEU A 329 -11.50 0.90 -19.07
CA LEU A 329 -12.28 0.60 -17.85
C LEU A 329 -12.86 -0.81 -17.83
N SER A 330 -13.49 -1.24 -18.93
CA SER A 330 -14.06 -2.58 -19.05
C SER A 330 -13.01 -3.68 -18.88
N GLU A 331 -11.81 -3.47 -19.40
CA GLU A 331 -10.68 -4.39 -19.27
C GLU A 331 -10.09 -4.39 -17.86
N ASN A 332 -9.95 -3.22 -17.21
CA ASN A 332 -9.57 -3.15 -15.80
C ASN A 332 -10.57 -3.89 -14.91
N VAL A 333 -11.88 -3.65 -15.10
CA VAL A 333 -12.94 -4.34 -14.33
C VAL A 333 -12.93 -5.84 -14.60
N ARG A 334 -12.67 -6.27 -15.85
CA ARG A 334 -12.59 -7.70 -16.20
C ARG A 334 -11.41 -8.37 -15.53
N ALA A 335 -10.23 -7.74 -15.58
CA ALA A 335 -9.01 -8.25 -14.93
C ALA A 335 -9.18 -8.37 -13.41
N ASP A 336 -9.65 -7.30 -12.75
CA ASP A 336 -9.88 -7.31 -11.30
C ASP A 336 -10.97 -8.31 -10.89
N ALA A 337 -12.03 -8.47 -11.70
CA ALA A 337 -13.07 -9.45 -11.44
C ALA A 337 -12.58 -10.91 -11.60
N ALA A 338 -11.62 -11.14 -12.50
CA ALA A 338 -10.95 -12.44 -12.64
C ALA A 338 -10.12 -12.77 -11.38
N GLU A 339 -9.61 -11.76 -10.67
CA GLU A 339 -8.94 -11.88 -9.37
C GLU A 339 -9.92 -11.84 -8.18
N GLU A 340 -11.12 -12.39 -8.36
CA GLU A 340 -12.13 -12.57 -7.30
C GLU A 340 -12.75 -11.27 -6.73
N ARG A 341 -12.43 -10.08 -7.27
CA ARG A 341 -13.00 -8.81 -6.77
C ARG A 341 -14.44 -8.65 -7.28
N PRO A 342 -15.42 -8.34 -6.40
CA PRO A 342 -16.80 -8.17 -6.85
C PRO A 342 -16.95 -6.89 -7.70
N ARG A 343 -17.59 -7.00 -8.87
CA ARG A 343 -17.72 -5.92 -9.86
C ARG A 343 -18.27 -4.61 -9.29
N TRP A 344 -19.27 -4.69 -8.41
CA TRP A 344 -19.87 -3.51 -7.78
C TRP A 344 -18.84 -2.73 -6.94
N ALA A 345 -17.93 -3.42 -6.25
CA ALA A 345 -16.93 -2.80 -5.40
C ALA A 345 -15.79 -2.20 -6.22
N ILE A 346 -15.44 -2.82 -7.36
CA ILE A 346 -14.49 -2.25 -8.32
C ILE A 346 -15.02 -0.90 -8.83
N TRP A 347 -16.27 -0.87 -9.30
CA TRP A 347 -16.90 0.38 -9.76
C TRP A 347 -17.00 1.43 -8.66
N LEU A 348 -17.40 1.04 -7.44
CA LEU A 348 -17.41 1.94 -6.29
C LEU A 348 -16.01 2.50 -6.01
N GLY A 349 -14.98 1.65 -6.11
CA GLY A 349 -13.58 2.01 -5.96
C GLY A 349 -13.10 3.04 -6.98
N MET A 350 -13.50 2.89 -8.25
CA MET A 350 -13.21 3.86 -9.32
C MET A 350 -13.90 5.21 -9.07
N VAL A 351 -15.18 5.20 -8.69
CA VAL A 351 -15.91 6.44 -8.36
C VAL A 351 -15.29 7.13 -7.15
N CYS A 352 -15.00 6.39 -6.07
CA CYS A 352 -14.30 6.93 -4.92
C CYS A 352 -12.92 7.50 -5.29
N TRP A 353 -12.18 6.82 -6.17
CA TRP A 353 -10.90 7.32 -6.69
C TRP A 353 -11.06 8.67 -7.39
N TRP A 354 -12.02 8.82 -8.32
CA TRP A 354 -12.25 10.08 -9.03
C TRP A 354 -12.63 11.24 -8.10
N LEU A 355 -13.29 10.95 -6.97
CA LEU A 355 -13.62 11.95 -5.95
C LEU A 355 -12.41 12.29 -5.05
N LEU A 356 -11.65 11.28 -4.62
CA LEU A 356 -10.54 11.44 -3.68
C LEU A 356 -9.27 11.96 -4.34
N ALA A 357 -8.98 11.61 -5.59
CA ALA A 357 -7.74 12.01 -6.26
C ALA A 357 -7.59 13.54 -6.41
N PRO A 358 -8.61 14.31 -6.83
CA PRO A 358 -8.52 15.79 -6.85
C PRO A 358 -8.33 16.38 -5.45
N LEU A 359 -9.06 15.87 -4.46
CA LEU A 359 -8.92 16.29 -3.06
C LEU A 359 -7.52 15.98 -2.52
N ALA A 360 -6.97 14.82 -2.87
CA ALA A 360 -5.62 14.42 -2.51
C ALA A 360 -4.57 15.30 -3.17
N ALA A 361 -4.73 15.64 -4.45
CA ALA A 361 -3.82 16.56 -5.15
C ALA A 361 -3.79 17.93 -4.46
N PHE A 362 -4.97 18.48 -4.14
CA PHE A 362 -5.09 19.73 -3.39
C PHE A 362 -4.51 19.62 -1.98
N GLY A 363 -4.81 18.55 -1.25
CA GLY A 363 -4.30 18.28 0.09
C GLY A 363 -2.77 18.20 0.12
N LEU A 364 -2.19 17.43 -0.81
CA LEU A 364 -0.74 17.29 -0.98
C LEU A 364 -0.08 18.64 -1.32
N TRP A 365 -0.70 19.42 -2.21
CA TRP A 365 -0.25 20.78 -2.54
C TRP A 365 -0.33 21.75 -1.34
N ARG A 366 -1.22 21.53 -0.37
CA ARG A 366 -1.30 22.34 0.86
C ARG A 366 -0.35 21.87 1.97
N MET A 367 0.23 20.68 1.88
CA MET A 367 1.21 20.20 2.85
C MET A 367 2.49 21.04 2.82
N ARG A 368 3.15 21.15 3.97
CA ARG A 368 4.49 21.79 4.07
C ARG A 368 5.45 21.10 3.09
N PRO A 369 6.34 21.84 2.39
CA PRO A 369 7.14 21.29 1.29
C PRO A 369 7.85 19.98 1.62
N GLY A 370 8.44 19.89 2.80
CA GLY A 370 9.17 18.70 3.18
C GLY A 370 8.29 17.49 3.57
N VAL A 371 7.07 17.70 4.07
CA VAL A 371 6.09 16.62 4.28
C VAL A 371 5.51 16.20 2.94
N ARG A 372 5.20 17.17 2.07
CA ARG A 372 4.72 16.95 0.70
C ARG A 372 5.64 16.00 -0.05
N TRP A 373 6.94 16.26 -0.07
CA TRP A 373 7.87 15.43 -0.80
C TRP A 373 7.97 13.99 -0.27
N VAL A 374 7.91 13.79 1.05
CA VAL A 374 7.85 12.43 1.64
C VAL A 374 6.57 11.73 1.21
N MET A 375 5.42 12.40 1.29
CA MET A 375 4.13 11.86 0.87
C MET A 375 4.04 11.65 -0.64
N SER A 376 4.82 12.36 -1.45
CA SER A 376 4.88 12.18 -2.91
C SER A 376 5.67 10.94 -3.33
N VAL A 377 6.47 10.30 -2.45
CA VAL A 377 7.31 9.16 -2.84
C VAL A 377 6.50 8.00 -3.41
N PRO A 378 5.40 7.53 -2.79
CA PRO A 378 4.56 6.49 -3.39
C PRO A 378 3.91 6.91 -4.71
N VAL A 379 3.55 8.19 -4.86
CA VAL A 379 2.98 8.73 -6.10
C VAL A 379 3.99 8.65 -7.24
N ILE A 380 5.23 9.08 -6.98
CA ILE A 380 6.33 9.02 -7.96
C ILE A 380 6.67 7.55 -8.27
N GLY A 381 6.69 6.68 -7.26
CA GLY A 381 6.99 5.27 -7.45
C GLY A 381 5.96 4.54 -8.31
N VAL A 382 4.66 4.72 -8.02
CA VAL A 382 3.59 4.15 -8.85
C VAL A 382 3.62 4.72 -10.26
N LEU A 383 3.88 6.02 -10.44
CA LEU A 383 4.01 6.61 -11.77
C LEU A 383 5.18 5.99 -12.55
N ALA A 384 6.33 5.80 -11.91
CA ALA A 384 7.48 5.15 -12.53
C ALA A 384 7.16 3.71 -12.96
N VAL A 385 6.55 2.91 -12.07
CA VAL A 385 6.08 1.55 -12.38
C VAL A 385 5.07 1.55 -13.53
N THR A 386 4.12 2.48 -13.51
CA THR A 386 3.07 2.60 -14.52
C THR A 386 3.66 2.91 -15.90
N VAL A 387 4.62 3.83 -15.97
CA VAL A 387 5.28 4.20 -17.22
C VAL A 387 6.10 3.03 -17.78
N VAL A 388 6.84 2.33 -16.92
CA VAL A 388 7.76 1.26 -17.33
C VAL A 388 7.01 -0.02 -17.72
N PHE A 389 6.05 -0.46 -16.90
CA PHE A 389 5.41 -1.77 -17.04
C PHE A 389 4.03 -1.66 -17.67
N TYR A 390 2.99 -1.34 -16.91
CA TYR A 390 1.63 -1.18 -17.43
C TYR A 390 0.77 -0.39 -16.45
N GLY A 391 -0.42 0.03 -16.88
CA GLY A 391 -1.42 0.68 -16.03
C GLY A 391 -2.55 -0.25 -15.64
N SER A 392 -2.79 -0.38 -14.34
CA SER A 392 -3.99 -1.02 -13.79
C SER A 392 -4.39 -0.39 -12.47
N HIS A 393 -5.66 -0.60 -12.10
CA HIS A 393 -6.17 -0.23 -10.79
C HIS A 393 -5.35 -0.88 -9.66
N ARG A 394 -5.01 -2.17 -9.82
CA ARG A 394 -4.24 -2.95 -8.84
C ARG A 394 -2.82 -2.41 -8.60
N LEU A 395 -2.10 -1.98 -9.63
CA LEU A 395 -0.74 -1.43 -9.48
C LEU A 395 -0.72 -0.09 -8.73
N ARG A 396 -1.87 0.56 -8.58
CA ARG A 396 -2.03 1.78 -7.82
C ARG A 396 -1.98 1.58 -6.30
N ALA A 397 -2.13 0.35 -5.80
CA ALA A 397 -2.22 0.06 -4.37
C ALA A 397 -1.20 0.83 -3.49
N PRO A 398 0.10 0.92 -3.83
CA PRO A 398 1.07 1.64 -3.00
C PRO A 398 0.77 3.14 -2.81
N LEU A 399 0.07 3.81 -3.73
CA LEU A 399 -0.28 5.24 -3.57
C LEU A 399 -1.59 5.48 -2.83
N GLU A 400 -2.44 4.46 -2.66
CA GLU A 400 -3.78 4.62 -2.11
C GLU A 400 -3.79 5.21 -0.68
N PRO A 401 -2.88 4.84 0.25
CA PRO A 401 -2.79 5.48 1.55
C PRO A 401 -2.49 6.99 1.49
N VAL A 402 -1.67 7.41 0.53
CA VAL A 402 -1.33 8.82 0.34
C VAL A 402 -2.56 9.58 -0.10
N VAL A 403 -3.35 9.02 -1.02
CA VAL A 403 -4.59 9.64 -1.49
C VAL A 403 -5.60 9.79 -0.37
N VAL A 404 -5.81 8.75 0.43
CA VAL A 404 -6.68 8.82 1.61
C VAL A 404 -6.22 9.88 2.61
N VAL A 405 -4.93 9.90 2.97
CA VAL A 405 -4.39 10.85 3.94
C VAL A 405 -4.43 12.28 3.41
N ALA A 406 -4.04 12.49 2.16
CA ALA A 406 -4.03 13.82 1.57
C ALA A 406 -5.45 14.38 1.38
N ALA A 407 -6.40 13.56 0.94
CA ALA A 407 -7.80 13.95 0.85
C ALA A 407 -8.38 14.27 2.23
N ALA A 408 -8.07 13.46 3.26
CA ALA A 408 -8.47 13.73 4.63
C ALA A 408 -7.91 15.06 5.16
N CYS A 409 -6.67 15.39 4.83
CA CYS A 409 -6.07 16.69 5.14
C CYS A 409 -6.80 17.84 4.44
N ALA A 410 -7.13 17.70 3.15
CA ALA A 410 -7.92 18.69 2.42
C ALA A 410 -9.28 18.92 3.09
N LEU A 411 -10.03 17.85 3.36
CA LEU A 411 -11.33 17.91 4.05
C LEU A 411 -11.22 18.56 5.43
N ALA A 412 -10.21 18.19 6.23
CA ALA A 412 -9.98 18.79 7.54
C ALA A 412 -9.76 20.32 7.45
N THR A 413 -9.05 20.79 6.42
CA THR A 413 -8.86 22.24 6.20
C THR A 413 -10.15 22.94 5.78
N MET A 414 -10.96 22.31 4.93
CA MET A 414 -12.25 22.86 4.46
C MET A 414 -13.30 22.91 5.59
N LEU A 415 -13.28 21.95 6.50
CA LEU A 415 -14.23 21.86 7.62
C LEU A 415 -13.81 22.71 8.84
N ARG A 416 -12.59 23.26 8.86
CA ARG A 416 -12.05 24.05 9.97
C ARG A 416 -12.94 25.25 10.38
N PRO A 417 -13.52 26.04 9.46
CA PRO A 417 -14.42 27.15 9.83
C PRO A 417 -15.68 26.68 10.56
N TRP A 418 -16.18 25.48 10.24
CA TRP A 418 -17.41 24.92 10.79
C TRP A 418 -17.23 24.44 12.23
N PHE A 419 -16.08 23.84 12.55
CA PHE A 419 -15.73 23.43 13.91
C PHE A 419 -15.39 24.61 14.82
N VAL A 420 -14.75 25.65 14.29
CA VAL A 420 -14.50 26.89 15.05
C VAL A 420 -15.83 27.57 15.38
N ARG A 421 -16.76 27.71 14.42
CA ARG A 421 -18.07 28.33 14.70
C ARG A 421 -18.90 27.62 15.78
N ARG A 422 -18.83 26.28 15.87
CA ARG A 422 -19.57 25.51 16.88
C ARG A 422 -18.99 25.61 18.30
N GLN A 423 -17.72 25.98 18.45
CA GLN A 423 -17.13 26.23 19.78
C GLN A 423 -17.52 27.59 20.37
N TRP A 424 -18.14 28.49 19.59
CA TRP A 424 -18.59 29.82 20.02
C TRP A 424 -20.10 29.90 20.31
N VAL A 425 -20.82 28.77 20.30
CA VAL A 425 -22.22 28.68 20.73
C VAL A 425 -22.27 27.89 22.04
N GLU A 426 -21.56 28.39 23.05
CA GLU A 426 -21.91 28.15 24.44
C GLU A 426 -22.87 29.28 24.83
N PRO A 427 -24.08 28.98 25.34
CA PRO A 427 -24.99 30.03 25.77
C PRO A 427 -24.29 30.86 26.84
N GLN A 428 -24.13 32.16 26.60
CA GLN A 428 -23.74 33.07 27.67
C GLN A 428 -24.79 32.94 28.77
N VAL A 429 -24.41 32.26 29.84
CA VAL A 429 -25.10 32.37 31.12
C VAL A 429 -24.88 33.82 31.53
N SER A 430 -25.92 34.64 31.40
CA SER A 430 -25.96 35.99 31.92
C SER A 430 -25.68 35.93 33.42
N GLU A 431 -24.53 36.44 33.85
CA GLU A 431 -24.30 36.70 35.27
C GLU A 431 -25.35 37.73 35.74
N PRO A 432 -26.00 37.52 36.90
CA PRO A 432 -26.88 38.52 37.46
C PRO A 432 -26.06 39.75 37.90
N GLU A 433 -26.59 40.94 37.61
CA GLU A 433 -26.04 42.23 38.04
C GLU A 433 -25.71 42.27 39.54
N PRO A 434 -24.59 42.88 39.94
CA PRO A 434 -24.31 43.13 41.34
C PRO A 434 -25.26 44.21 41.87
N THR A 435 -26.13 43.84 42.79
CA THR A 435 -26.95 44.76 43.58
C THR A 435 -26.05 45.74 44.33
N GLN A 436 -26.19 47.03 44.00
CA GLN A 436 -25.67 48.14 44.81
C GLN A 436 -26.50 48.26 46.10
N GLY A 437 -25.82 48.41 47.22
CA GLY A 437 -26.37 48.69 48.55
C GLY A 437 -25.51 48.00 49.60
N GLU A 438 -24.99 48.62 50.65
CA GLU A 438 -25.25 49.93 51.25
C GLU A 438 -24.06 50.16 52.21
N ALA A 439 -23.57 51.40 52.28
CA ALA A 439 -22.47 51.76 53.16
C ALA A 439 -22.94 51.76 54.63
N ALA A 440 -22.16 51.15 55.53
CA ALA A 440 -22.29 51.35 56.97
C ALA A 440 -20.95 51.90 57.53
N PRO A 441 -20.97 52.90 58.43
CA PRO A 441 -19.78 53.62 58.84
C PRO A 441 -19.05 53.00 60.04
N LEU A 442 -17.78 53.39 60.17
CA LEU A 442 -16.84 53.13 61.27
C LEU A 442 -17.36 53.55 62.65
N THR A 443 -17.15 52.70 63.67
CA THR A 443 -16.75 52.97 65.08
C THR A 443 -16.80 51.61 65.82
N ALA A 444 -15.92 51.20 66.73
CA ALA A 444 -14.76 51.77 67.43
C ALA A 444 -13.77 50.63 67.77
#